data_AF-A0A2V2ETN6-F1
#
_entry.id   AF-A0A2V2ETN6-F1
#
_cell.length_a   1.000
_cell.length_b   1.000
_cell.length_c   1.000
_cell.angle_alpha   90.00
_cell.angle_beta   90.00
_cell.angle_gamma   90.00
#
_symmetry.space_group_name_H-M   'P 1'
#
loop_
_entity.id
_entity.type
_entity.pdbx_description
1 polymer ?
#
loop_
_entity_poly.entity_id
_entity_poly.type
_entity_poly.pdbx_seq_one_letter_code
_entity_poly.pdbx_strand_id
1 'polypeptide(L)'
;MFSMKKTPVFPTLFSLSTSGYPGITLSTLWRSVWITSLCRPFSSSFSESAPSSPFFSPAFFPHLPVFSTLVHNFCPQLIHRRGIWKISPFLAETLEKCAVLRYNGRVDHTPHRLSTIQQPLLLLLLFYLLLFKNPIIRAGGKKAGKRGGINMKFICSGLVLSEAVNKTSKACAVRTTTPILECIKIEAGNETVTLLATDGELSIRKEFAAEVFEEGEVCVPGKLFSDFIGKLTDMELTLKTSERGLEICYSDSGSAIQTLPAEEFPEIDLTIGENSFVMKSGALKKIISETTFCCAQDDSRPILKGCLFDFKDKLEVTALDGYRLALSTAEIVSKSGEKQLICPARTLTEIARMLEGEDEEVTLYSQGGMMMVSSGDMTIVSRLYTGDFIKKESVIPTSFTTELTVGKAELLASVERAAILIRGDKNNLVTLEIGGSAVRVFSNSENGNVAETLLAETQGKDLTVSMNAKFLADALRALDEDRVTASFNGPVSPFIVQNAGDKESLYLILPVRNAQ
;
A
#
# COMPACT_ATOMS: atom_id res chain seq x y z
N MET A 1 -27.46 3.32 52.21
CA MET A 1 -28.58 4.03 52.87
C MET A 1 -28.71 5.39 52.17
N PHE A 2 -29.84 5.68 51.51
CA PHE A 2 -30.05 6.79 50.52
C PHE A 2 -29.14 6.71 49.26
N SER A 3 -29.59 6.86 48.00
CA SER A 3 -30.56 7.77 47.32
C SER A 3 -30.00 9.20 47.19
N MET A 4 -30.06 9.92 46.06
CA MET A 4 -31.08 9.95 44.99
C MET A 4 -30.52 10.51 43.64
N LYS A 5 -31.28 10.35 42.53
CA LYS A 5 -31.01 10.91 41.18
C LYS A 5 -31.09 12.45 41.11
N LYS A 6 -30.49 13.06 40.08
CA LYS A 6 -31.09 14.18 39.31
C LYS A 6 -30.42 14.47 37.95
N THR A 7 -31.25 14.66 36.92
CA THR A 7 -30.94 15.37 35.66
C THR A 7 -31.17 16.88 35.82
N PRO A 8 -30.73 17.70 34.85
CA PRO A 8 -31.65 18.71 34.30
C PRO A 8 -31.58 18.85 32.76
N VAL A 9 -32.34 19.82 32.24
CA VAL A 9 -32.76 20.03 30.83
C VAL A 9 -32.32 21.42 30.31
N PHE A 10 -32.18 21.54 28.98
CA PHE A 10 -32.16 22.73 28.08
C PHE A 10 -32.46 24.15 28.63
N PRO A 11 -31.90 25.24 28.02
CA PRO A 11 -32.67 25.96 26.96
C PRO A 11 -31.90 26.70 25.81
N THR A 12 -32.52 26.63 24.63
CA THR A 12 -32.70 27.58 23.49
C THR A 12 -31.84 28.84 23.16
N LEU A 13 -31.62 28.99 21.84
CA LEU A 13 -31.79 30.18 20.95
C LEU A 13 -30.89 31.44 21.07
N PHE A 14 -30.29 31.83 19.93
CA PHE A 14 -30.30 33.23 19.44
C PHE A 14 -30.13 33.29 17.90
N SER A 15 -30.74 34.30 17.27
CA SER A 15 -30.68 34.59 15.82
C SER A 15 -30.93 36.08 15.57
N LEU A 16 -30.22 36.75 14.64
CA LEU A 16 -30.51 38.08 14.01
C LEU A 16 -29.35 38.38 13.01
N SER A 17 -29.57 38.48 11.68
CA SER A 17 -29.98 39.67 10.87
C SER A 17 -28.81 40.57 10.40
N THR A 18 -28.30 40.46 9.16
CA THR A 18 -28.69 41.12 7.88
C THR A 18 -28.11 42.53 7.56
N SER A 19 -27.66 42.67 6.29
CA SER A 19 -27.64 43.88 5.40
C SER A 19 -26.41 44.82 5.33
N GLY A 20 -26.11 45.32 4.10
CA GLY A 20 -25.33 46.56 3.84
C GLY A 20 -24.21 46.54 2.76
N TYR A 21 -24.49 47.04 1.54
CA TYR A 21 -23.53 47.41 0.44
C TYR A 21 -23.16 48.94 0.52
N PRO A 22 -22.46 49.66 -0.42
CA PRO A 22 -21.82 49.35 -1.73
C PRO A 22 -20.43 50.02 -2.09
N GLY A 23 -19.85 49.67 -3.26
CA GLY A 23 -19.04 50.57 -4.15
C GLY A 23 -17.49 50.59 -4.01
N ILE A 24 -16.65 50.97 -5.00
CA ILE A 24 -16.83 51.45 -6.40
C ILE A 24 -15.50 51.28 -7.21
N THR A 25 -15.56 50.68 -8.42
CA THR A 25 -14.69 50.83 -9.66
C THR A 25 -13.13 50.79 -9.59
N LEU A 26 -12.34 50.57 -10.65
CA LEU A 26 -12.50 50.88 -12.10
C LEU A 26 -11.54 50.05 -12.98
N SER A 27 -12.00 49.55 -14.16
CA SER A 27 -11.25 49.36 -15.44
C SER A 27 -9.96 48.49 -15.48
N THR A 28 -9.56 47.75 -16.52
CA THR A 28 -10.01 47.36 -17.89
C THR A 28 -8.97 46.30 -18.39
N LEU A 29 -9.01 45.60 -19.54
CA LEU A 29 -9.84 45.60 -20.75
C LEU A 29 -9.64 44.22 -21.47
N TRP A 30 -10.68 43.54 -21.97
CA TRP A 30 -10.84 43.08 -23.38
C TRP A 30 -12.17 42.33 -23.56
N ARG A 31 -12.69 42.33 -24.80
CA ARG A 31 -14.09 42.05 -25.17
C ARG A 31 -14.27 40.70 -25.89
N SER A 32 -15.43 40.08 -25.63
CA SER A 32 -16.33 39.35 -26.58
C SER A 32 -15.74 38.21 -27.44
N VAL A 33 -16.44 37.12 -27.79
CA VAL A 33 -17.88 36.90 -27.98
C VAL A 33 -18.25 35.48 -27.50
N TRP A 34 -19.42 35.30 -26.88
CA TRP A 34 -20.08 34.01 -26.71
C TRP A 34 -21.30 33.92 -27.63
N ILE A 35 -21.51 32.77 -28.29
CA ILE A 35 -22.78 32.41 -28.94
C ILE A 35 -23.38 31.23 -28.19
N THR A 36 -24.63 31.40 -27.77
CA THR A 36 -25.47 30.38 -27.12
C THR A 36 -25.99 29.34 -28.10
N SER A 37 -26.05 28.09 -27.67
CA SER A 37 -27.16 27.19 -28.03
C SER A 37 -27.39 26.14 -26.95
N LEU A 38 -28.55 26.26 -26.28
CA LEU A 38 -29.14 25.15 -25.55
C LEU A 38 -29.73 24.17 -26.56
N CYS A 39 -29.64 22.87 -26.28
CA CYS A 39 -30.65 21.90 -26.70
C CYS A 39 -30.70 20.71 -25.72
N ARG A 40 -31.72 20.70 -24.86
CA ARG A 40 -32.25 19.46 -24.25
C ARG A 40 -33.12 18.75 -25.30
N PRO A 41 -33.09 17.41 -25.40
CA PRO A 41 -34.24 16.68 -25.93
C PRO A 41 -35.22 16.38 -24.78
N PHE A 42 -36.46 16.84 -24.91
CA PHE A 42 -37.59 16.33 -24.14
C PHE A 42 -38.32 15.29 -25.01
N SER A 43 -38.67 14.15 -24.45
CA SER A 43 -39.30 13.04 -25.18
C SER A 43 -40.79 12.94 -24.84
N SER A 44 -41.67 13.05 -25.85
CA SER A 44 -43.04 12.56 -25.75
C SER A 44 -43.65 12.28 -27.13
N SER A 45 -43.99 11.00 -27.35
CA SER A 45 -45.17 10.50 -28.11
C SER A 45 -45.83 11.39 -29.17
N PHE A 46 -45.97 10.87 -30.40
CA PHE A 46 -47.27 10.42 -30.94
C PHE A 46 -47.09 9.50 -32.16
N SER A 47 -48.20 9.04 -32.73
CA SER A 47 -48.35 7.83 -33.56
C SER A 47 -48.47 8.07 -35.09
N GLU A 48 -48.60 6.94 -35.80
CA GLU A 48 -49.32 6.72 -37.07
C GLU A 48 -48.63 6.82 -38.46
N SER A 49 -48.83 5.73 -39.21
CA SER A 49 -49.02 5.60 -40.66
C SER A 49 -47.88 5.88 -41.66
N ALA A 50 -47.62 4.88 -42.49
CA ALA A 50 -47.00 4.96 -43.83
C ALA A 50 -48.12 5.16 -44.91
N PRO A 51 -47.89 5.07 -46.24
CA PRO A 51 -46.64 5.01 -47.01
C PRO A 51 -46.61 5.99 -48.23
N SER A 52 -45.52 6.04 -49.00
CA SER A 52 -45.49 6.01 -50.49
C SER A 52 -44.20 6.60 -51.13
N SER A 53 -43.76 5.98 -52.22
CA SER A 53 -42.81 6.48 -53.24
C SER A 53 -43.62 6.97 -54.49
N PRO A 54 -43.08 7.30 -55.70
CA PRO A 54 -41.68 7.36 -56.21
C PRO A 54 -41.37 8.58 -57.16
N PHE A 55 -40.23 8.55 -57.89
CA PHE A 55 -39.82 9.37 -59.07
C PHE A 55 -39.64 10.90 -58.89
N PHE A 56 -38.54 11.56 -59.34
CA PHE A 56 -38.00 11.66 -60.71
C PHE A 56 -36.52 12.15 -60.76
N SER A 57 -35.87 12.01 -61.92
CA SER A 57 -34.55 12.58 -62.32
C SER A 57 -34.78 13.47 -63.58
N PRO A 58 -33.79 14.05 -64.32
CA PRO A 58 -32.34 14.23 -64.10
C PRO A 58 -31.81 15.67 -64.43
N ALA A 59 -30.47 15.84 -64.41
CA ALA A 59 -29.62 16.61 -65.37
C ALA A 59 -28.67 17.67 -64.77
N PHE A 60 -27.34 17.43 -64.83
CA PHE A 60 -26.38 18.05 -65.78
C PHE A 60 -24.91 17.63 -65.45
N PHE A 61 -24.11 17.40 -66.50
CA PHE A 61 -22.67 17.04 -66.53
C PHE A 61 -21.80 18.31 -66.81
N PRO A 62 -20.44 18.30 -66.96
CA PRO A 62 -19.42 17.22 -66.81
C PRO A 62 -18.09 17.60 -66.08
N HIS A 63 -17.15 16.62 -66.04
CA HIS A 63 -15.66 16.70 -66.05
C HIS A 63 -14.85 16.36 -64.78
N LEU A 64 -14.30 15.14 -64.72
CA LEU A 64 -12.84 14.82 -64.74
C LEU A 64 -12.61 13.29 -64.53
N PRO A 65 -11.66 12.63 -65.25
CA PRO A 65 -11.44 11.18 -65.14
C PRO A 65 -10.19 10.79 -64.29
N VAL A 66 -10.02 9.47 -64.15
CA VAL A 66 -8.83 8.73 -63.64
C VAL A 66 -8.73 8.56 -62.12
N PHE A 67 -9.35 7.47 -61.63
CA PHE A 67 -9.04 6.85 -60.34
C PHE A 67 -8.86 5.32 -60.56
N SER A 68 -7.76 4.90 -61.21
CA SER A 68 -7.55 3.48 -61.57
C SER A 68 -6.10 3.07 -61.93
N THR A 69 -5.08 3.46 -61.14
CA THR A 69 -3.77 2.75 -61.15
C THR A 69 -2.86 3.16 -59.97
N LEU A 70 -3.06 2.58 -58.77
CA LEU A 70 -2.04 2.63 -57.69
C LEU A 70 -2.23 1.60 -56.56
N VAL A 71 -2.84 0.44 -56.85
CA VAL A 71 -3.13 -0.60 -55.83
C VAL A 71 -2.12 -1.78 -55.86
N HIS A 72 -1.18 -1.83 -56.82
CA HIS A 72 -0.48 -3.08 -57.13
C HIS A 72 1.05 -3.15 -56.88
N ASN A 73 1.69 -2.19 -56.19
CA ASN A 73 3.16 -2.18 -56.07
C ASN A 73 3.77 -1.67 -54.74
N PHE A 74 3.07 -1.74 -53.61
CA PHE A 74 3.70 -1.54 -52.28
C PHE A 74 3.16 -2.52 -51.23
N CYS A 75 3.81 -3.69 -51.13
CA CYS A 75 3.62 -4.63 -50.03
C CYS A 75 4.97 -5.31 -49.67
N PRO A 76 5.61 -4.92 -48.56
CA PRO A 76 6.66 -5.71 -47.92
C PRO A 76 6.01 -6.61 -46.86
N GLN A 77 6.27 -7.92 -46.92
CA GLN A 77 5.80 -8.85 -45.88
C GLN A 77 6.60 -8.68 -44.58
N LEU A 78 5.87 -8.67 -43.45
CA LEU A 78 6.45 -8.79 -42.11
C LEU A 78 6.40 -10.26 -41.67
N ILE A 79 7.57 -10.88 -41.48
CA ILE A 79 7.70 -12.25 -40.97
C ILE A 79 8.04 -12.20 -39.47
N HIS A 80 7.29 -12.94 -38.67
CA HIS A 80 7.39 -12.96 -37.21
C HIS A 80 8.35 -14.06 -36.70
N ARG A 81 9.46 -13.69 -36.06
CA ARG A 81 10.19 -14.56 -35.11
C ARG A 81 11.10 -13.76 -34.15
N ARG A 82 10.89 -13.95 -32.84
CA ARG A 82 11.73 -13.47 -31.71
C ARG A 82 11.98 -11.96 -31.63
N GLY A 83 10.94 -11.21 -31.24
CA GLY A 83 11.04 -10.17 -30.19
C GLY A 83 11.93 -8.93 -30.39
N ILE A 84 12.55 -8.71 -31.55
CA ILE A 84 13.39 -7.53 -31.80
C ILE A 84 13.01 -6.89 -33.14
N TRP A 85 12.50 -5.66 -33.10
CA TRP A 85 12.20 -4.87 -34.30
C TRP A 85 13.49 -4.28 -34.88
N LYS A 86 13.90 -4.73 -36.07
CA LYS A 86 14.99 -4.07 -36.82
C LYS A 86 14.42 -3.00 -37.74
N ILE A 87 14.79 -1.75 -37.50
CA ILE A 87 14.58 -0.62 -38.41
C ILE A 87 15.43 -0.85 -39.68
N SER A 88 14.91 -0.51 -40.86
CA SER A 88 15.65 -0.70 -42.11
C SER A 88 16.84 0.28 -42.20
N PRO A 89 17.98 -0.09 -42.83
CA PRO A 89 19.16 0.77 -42.92
C PRO A 89 18.87 2.15 -43.56
N PHE A 90 17.90 2.20 -44.47
CA PHE A 90 17.48 3.40 -45.18
C PHE A 90 16.90 4.49 -44.25
N LEU A 91 16.25 4.11 -43.15
CA LEU A 91 15.69 5.06 -42.20
C LEU A 91 16.78 5.66 -41.30
N ALA A 92 17.77 4.85 -40.91
CA ALA A 92 18.89 5.29 -40.07
C ALA A 92 19.78 6.33 -40.79
N GLU A 93 20.14 6.06 -42.05
CA GLU A 93 20.99 6.96 -42.86
C GLU A 93 20.30 8.31 -43.19
N THR A 94 18.97 8.36 -43.10
CA THR A 94 18.18 9.59 -43.28
C THR A 94 18.15 10.43 -42.00
N LEU A 95 18.10 9.79 -40.82
CA LEU A 95 18.07 10.48 -39.52
C LEU A 95 19.42 11.14 -39.19
N GLU A 96 20.55 10.48 -39.48
CA GLU A 96 21.89 11.07 -39.30
C GLU A 96 22.07 12.37 -40.10
N LYS A 97 21.59 12.41 -41.35
CA LYS A 97 21.73 13.58 -42.22
C LYS A 97 20.85 14.76 -41.82
N CYS A 98 19.81 14.54 -40.99
CA CYS A 98 19.00 15.62 -40.43
C CYS A 98 19.54 16.18 -39.09
N ALA A 99 20.45 15.48 -38.40
CA ALA A 99 20.92 15.85 -37.07
C ALA A 99 22.05 16.91 -37.06
N VAL A 100 22.69 17.18 -38.21
CA VAL A 100 23.94 17.98 -38.28
C VAL A 100 23.71 19.50 -38.27
N LEU A 101 22.46 19.99 -38.35
CA LEU A 101 22.14 21.43 -38.35
C LEU A 101 21.76 21.98 -36.97
N ARG A 102 22.69 21.95 -36.01
CA ARG A 102 22.69 22.82 -34.80
C ARG A 102 24.04 22.84 -34.06
N TYR A 103 25.00 23.62 -34.55
CA TYR A 103 26.02 24.22 -33.68
C TYR A 103 26.48 25.57 -34.24
N ASN A 104 26.84 26.50 -33.35
CA ASN A 104 27.17 27.91 -33.59
C ASN A 104 25.99 28.78 -34.05
N GLY A 105 25.50 29.62 -33.13
CA GLY A 105 24.33 30.47 -33.36
C GLY A 105 24.60 31.75 -34.12
N ARG A 106 23.74 32.05 -35.09
CA ARG A 106 23.27 33.38 -35.50
C ARG A 106 21.84 33.20 -36.03
N VAL A 107 20.95 34.13 -35.72
CA VAL A 107 19.58 34.13 -36.26
C VAL A 107 19.56 35.01 -37.49
N ASP A 108 19.24 34.43 -38.65
CA ASP A 108 19.00 35.16 -39.89
C ASP A 108 17.56 34.94 -40.36
N HIS A 109 16.86 36.03 -40.66
CA HIS A 109 15.47 36.02 -41.11
C HIS A 109 15.39 36.14 -42.64
N THR A 110 15.39 35.02 -43.36
CA THR A 110 15.00 34.97 -44.78
C THR A 110 14.11 33.75 -45.10
N PRO A 111 13.02 33.90 -45.86
CA PRO A 111 12.09 32.81 -46.13
C PRO A 111 12.55 31.96 -47.33
N HIS A 112 13.40 30.96 -47.08
CA HIS A 112 13.71 29.95 -48.10
C HIS A 112 12.49 29.06 -48.36
N ARG A 113 12.02 29.03 -49.62
CA ARG A 113 10.98 28.11 -50.08
C ARG A 113 11.47 26.66 -49.93
N LEU A 114 10.81 25.89 -49.07
CA LEU A 114 10.95 24.43 -49.04
C LEU A 114 10.58 23.86 -50.43
N SER A 115 11.40 22.92 -50.92
CA SER A 115 11.13 22.26 -52.20
C SER A 115 9.90 21.35 -52.10
N THR A 116 9.25 21.10 -53.23
CA THR A 116 8.00 20.32 -53.36
C THR A 116 8.07 18.89 -52.80
N ILE A 117 9.27 18.40 -52.47
CA ILE A 117 9.53 17.06 -51.92
C ILE A 117 9.56 17.06 -50.38
N GLN A 118 9.80 18.20 -49.72
CA GLN A 118 9.91 18.27 -48.25
C GLN A 118 8.57 18.51 -47.52
N GLN A 119 7.56 19.02 -48.21
CA GLN A 119 6.21 19.21 -47.64
C GLN A 119 5.52 17.91 -47.20
N PRO A 120 5.47 16.82 -47.98
CA PRO A 120 4.82 15.58 -47.55
C PRO A 120 5.55 14.89 -46.40
N LEU A 121 6.88 15.00 -46.31
CA LEU A 121 7.65 14.43 -45.19
C LEU A 121 7.37 15.16 -43.87
N LEU A 122 7.26 16.49 -43.91
CA LEU A 122 6.91 17.30 -42.74
C LEU A 122 5.48 17.00 -42.25
N LEU A 123 4.54 16.81 -43.19
CA LEU A 123 3.17 16.37 -42.90
C LEU A 123 3.13 14.97 -42.26
N LEU A 124 3.90 14.00 -42.78
CA LEU A 124 4.04 12.66 -42.19
C LEU A 124 4.64 12.71 -40.78
N LEU A 125 5.65 13.55 -40.55
CA LEU A 125 6.27 13.72 -39.23
C LEU A 125 5.31 14.37 -38.22
N LEU A 126 4.51 15.36 -38.66
CA LEU A 126 3.42 15.95 -37.88
C LEU A 126 2.32 14.93 -37.57
N PHE A 127 1.93 14.09 -38.54
CA PHE A 127 0.95 13.03 -38.36
C PHE A 127 1.43 11.98 -37.35
N TYR A 128 2.71 11.59 -37.43
CA TYR A 128 3.35 10.66 -36.50
C TYR A 128 3.43 11.25 -35.08
N LEU A 129 3.82 12.52 -34.94
CA LEU A 129 3.84 13.21 -33.64
C LEU A 129 2.44 13.40 -33.04
N LEU A 130 1.40 13.64 -33.85
CA LEU A 130 0.02 13.73 -33.41
C LEU A 130 -0.55 12.37 -32.96
N LEU A 131 -0.16 11.27 -33.60
CA LEU A 131 -0.64 9.92 -33.26
C LEU A 131 0.11 9.24 -32.11
N PHE A 132 1.40 9.55 -31.90
CA PHE A 132 2.24 8.85 -30.92
C PHE A 132 2.65 9.67 -29.69
N LYS A 133 2.31 10.97 -29.61
CA LYS A 133 2.68 11.82 -28.46
C LYS A 133 1.52 12.42 -27.66
N ASN A 134 0.27 12.02 -27.92
CA ASN A 134 -0.89 12.35 -27.11
C ASN A 134 -1.72 11.08 -26.81
N PRO A 135 -1.81 10.61 -25.55
CA PRO A 135 -2.58 9.42 -25.19
C PRO A 135 -4.08 9.73 -24.99
N ILE A 136 -4.68 10.57 -25.84
CA ILE A 136 -6.10 10.93 -25.78
C ILE A 136 -6.66 11.01 -27.20
N ILE A 137 -7.39 9.96 -27.60
CA ILE A 137 -8.62 9.91 -28.41
C ILE A 137 -8.93 8.41 -28.60
N ARG A 138 -9.71 7.81 -27.69
CA ARG A 138 -10.44 6.58 -27.99
C ARG A 138 -11.65 6.96 -28.83
N ALA A 139 -11.84 6.29 -29.97
CA ALA A 139 -12.95 6.57 -30.87
C ALA A 139 -14.30 6.31 -30.18
N GLY A 140 -15.06 7.37 -29.91
CA GLY A 140 -16.38 7.33 -29.27
C GLY A 140 -17.46 6.80 -30.20
N GLY A 141 -17.44 5.50 -30.48
CA GLY A 141 -18.59 4.80 -31.05
C GLY A 141 -19.71 4.74 -30.01
N LYS A 142 -20.74 5.59 -30.17
CA LYS A 142 -21.95 5.54 -29.32
C LYS A 142 -22.66 4.19 -29.48
N LYS A 143 -22.35 3.22 -28.61
CA LYS A 143 -23.25 2.08 -28.37
C LYS A 143 -24.52 2.65 -27.74
N ALA A 144 -25.66 2.44 -28.40
CA ALA A 144 -26.96 2.71 -27.81
C ALA A 144 -27.09 1.90 -26.51
N GLY A 145 -27.70 2.50 -25.48
CA GLY A 145 -27.71 1.95 -24.13
C GLY A 145 -28.41 0.59 -24.03
N LYS A 146 -27.63 -0.49 -24.05
CA LYS A 146 -27.98 -1.68 -23.25
C LYS A 146 -27.73 -1.31 -21.78
N ARG A 147 -28.71 -1.55 -20.91
CA ARG A 147 -28.41 -1.77 -19.49
C ARG A 147 -27.60 -3.06 -19.46
N GLY A 148 -26.28 -2.94 -19.31
CA GLY A 148 -25.43 -4.11 -19.13
C GLY A 148 -25.73 -4.68 -17.75
N GLY A 149 -26.24 -5.91 -17.69
CA GLY A 149 -26.13 -6.69 -16.48
C GLY A 149 -24.64 -6.85 -16.16
N ILE A 150 -24.26 -6.59 -14.91
CA ILE A 150 -22.93 -6.93 -14.41
C ILE A 150 -22.92 -8.47 -14.39
N ASN A 151 -22.35 -9.05 -15.43
CA ASN A 151 -22.36 -10.48 -15.71
C ASN A 151 -20.93 -10.99 -15.57
N MET A 152 -20.56 -11.33 -14.33
CA MET A 152 -19.31 -11.96 -13.97
C MET A 152 -19.60 -13.45 -13.72
N LYS A 153 -18.77 -14.35 -14.25
CA LYS A 153 -18.84 -15.79 -13.96
C LYS A 153 -17.46 -16.43 -14.07
N PHE A 154 -17.02 -17.11 -13.02
CA PHE A 154 -15.80 -17.93 -13.04
C PHE A 154 -15.90 -19.19 -12.17
N ILE A 155 -15.00 -20.13 -12.41
CA ILE A 155 -14.81 -21.35 -11.60
C ILE A 155 -13.39 -21.38 -11.04
N CYS A 156 -13.24 -21.72 -9.76
CA CYS A 156 -11.93 -21.89 -9.12
C CYS A 156 -11.97 -22.90 -7.97
N SER A 157 -10.77 -23.31 -7.51
CA SER A 157 -10.62 -24.08 -6.27
C SER A 157 -10.94 -23.22 -5.04
N GLY A 158 -11.77 -23.75 -4.14
CA GLY A 158 -12.11 -23.09 -2.89
C GLY A 158 -10.91 -22.88 -1.95
N LEU A 159 -9.88 -23.74 -2.01
CA LEU A 159 -8.63 -23.56 -1.29
C LEU A 159 -7.89 -22.29 -1.75
N VAL A 160 -7.75 -22.13 -3.07
CA VAL A 160 -7.06 -20.97 -3.69
C VAL A 160 -7.82 -19.68 -3.41
N LEU A 161 -9.15 -19.69 -3.58
CA LEU A 161 -9.99 -18.53 -3.25
C LEU A 161 -9.92 -18.21 -1.75
N SER A 162 -9.96 -19.21 -0.87
CA SER A 162 -9.86 -19.01 0.57
C SER A 162 -8.53 -18.38 0.97
N GLU A 163 -7.41 -18.83 0.44
CA GLU A 163 -6.10 -18.23 0.70
C GLU A 163 -6.06 -16.77 0.24
N ALA A 164 -6.50 -16.50 -1.00
CA ALA A 164 -6.51 -15.17 -1.59
C ALA A 164 -7.42 -14.18 -0.82
N VAL A 165 -8.60 -14.63 -0.38
CA VAL A 165 -9.55 -13.85 0.43
C VAL A 165 -9.03 -13.64 1.87
N ASN A 166 -8.38 -14.64 2.46
CA ASN A 166 -7.75 -14.50 3.79
C ASN A 166 -6.58 -13.51 3.78
N LYS A 167 -5.77 -13.47 2.71
CA LYS A 167 -4.70 -12.49 2.51
C LYS A 167 -5.26 -11.09 2.27
N THR A 168 -6.22 -10.92 1.36
CA THR A 168 -6.77 -9.59 0.98
C THR A 168 -7.66 -8.96 2.05
N SER A 169 -8.48 -9.73 2.77
CA SER A 169 -9.37 -9.21 3.83
C SER A 169 -8.66 -8.46 4.96
N LYS A 170 -7.32 -8.58 5.10
CA LYS A 170 -6.51 -7.81 6.07
C LYS A 170 -6.45 -6.31 5.76
N ALA A 171 -6.74 -5.91 4.53
CA ALA A 171 -6.83 -4.52 4.11
C ALA A 171 -8.27 -3.95 4.14
N CYS A 172 -9.29 -4.74 4.45
CA CYS A 172 -10.64 -4.20 4.64
C CYS A 172 -10.71 -3.37 5.93
N ALA A 173 -11.45 -2.27 5.90
CA ALA A 173 -11.72 -1.45 7.07
C ALA A 173 -12.56 -2.22 8.11
N VAL A 174 -12.14 -2.20 9.37
CA VAL A 174 -12.85 -2.86 10.49
C VAL A 174 -13.97 -1.98 11.06
N ARG A 175 -13.84 -0.66 10.91
CA ARG A 175 -14.84 0.36 11.29
C ARG A 175 -14.67 1.55 10.35
N THR A 176 -15.72 1.91 9.61
CA THR A 176 -15.69 3.05 8.69
C THR A 176 -17.08 3.67 8.52
N THR A 177 -17.13 4.91 8.05
CA THR A 177 -18.36 5.55 7.57
C THR A 177 -18.62 5.28 6.09
N THR A 178 -17.70 4.61 5.40
CA THR A 178 -17.70 4.39 3.95
C THR A 178 -17.73 2.89 3.66
N PRO A 179 -18.91 2.25 3.52
CA PRO A 179 -19.06 0.78 3.52
C PRO A 179 -18.28 0.04 2.42
N ILE A 180 -17.98 0.69 1.30
CA ILE A 180 -17.18 0.08 0.22
C ILE A 180 -15.76 -0.31 0.67
N LEU A 181 -15.21 0.35 1.68
CA LEU A 181 -13.90 0.02 2.28
C LEU A 181 -13.96 -1.22 3.19
N GLU A 182 -15.15 -1.69 3.57
CA GLU A 182 -15.34 -2.97 4.26
C GLU A 182 -15.39 -4.14 3.26
N CYS A 183 -15.36 -3.85 1.96
CA CYS A 183 -15.51 -4.85 0.90
C CYS A 183 -14.17 -5.30 0.30
N ILE A 184 -14.22 -6.46 -0.36
CA ILE A 184 -13.23 -6.92 -1.33
C ILE A 184 -13.84 -6.71 -2.71
N LYS A 185 -13.13 -6.00 -3.59
CA LYS A 185 -13.41 -5.95 -5.02
C LYS A 185 -12.89 -7.24 -5.66
N ILE A 186 -13.75 -7.91 -6.42
CA ILE A 186 -13.42 -9.06 -7.25
C ILE A 186 -13.47 -8.58 -8.70
N GLU A 187 -12.40 -8.81 -9.47
CA GLU A 187 -12.33 -8.56 -10.91
C GLU A 187 -11.96 -9.87 -11.60
N ALA A 188 -12.80 -10.37 -12.51
CA ALA A 188 -12.56 -11.59 -13.28
C ALA A 188 -12.37 -11.26 -14.76
N GLY A 189 -11.25 -11.67 -15.35
CA GLY A 189 -10.94 -11.46 -16.77
C GLY A 189 -9.61 -12.09 -17.17
N ASN A 190 -9.43 -12.39 -18.46
CA ASN A 190 -8.20 -12.99 -19.00
C ASN A 190 -7.68 -14.22 -18.18
N GLU A 191 -8.53 -15.21 -17.90
CA GLU A 191 -8.20 -16.44 -17.14
C GLU A 191 -7.68 -16.20 -15.70
N THR A 192 -7.86 -14.98 -15.18
CA THR A 192 -7.35 -14.53 -13.88
C THR A 192 -8.47 -13.89 -13.08
N VAL A 193 -8.42 -14.06 -11.76
CA VAL A 193 -9.24 -13.29 -10.81
C VAL A 193 -8.31 -12.44 -9.95
N THR A 194 -8.57 -11.13 -9.93
CA THR A 194 -7.90 -10.19 -9.04
C THR A 194 -8.83 -9.87 -7.87
N LEU A 195 -8.31 -9.97 -6.66
CA LEU A 195 -8.95 -9.48 -5.45
C LEU A 195 -8.23 -8.21 -4.99
N LEU A 196 -9.00 -7.14 -4.73
CA LEU A 196 -8.48 -5.90 -4.15
C LEU A 196 -9.25 -5.53 -2.88
N ALA A 197 -8.54 -5.07 -1.86
CA ALA A 197 -9.11 -4.54 -0.63
C ALA A 197 -8.30 -3.34 -0.16
N THR A 198 -8.97 -2.33 0.41
CA THR A 198 -8.30 -1.16 0.99
C THR A 198 -9.15 -0.48 2.07
N ASP A 199 -8.47 0.08 3.07
CA ASP A 199 -9.06 0.96 4.08
C ASP A 199 -8.64 2.43 3.90
N GLY A 200 -7.89 2.73 2.84
CA GLY A 200 -7.32 4.05 2.54
C GLY A 200 -5.91 4.28 3.08
N GLU A 201 -5.42 3.44 4.01
CA GLU A 201 -4.02 3.47 4.47
C GLU A 201 -3.22 2.25 3.98
N LEU A 202 -3.85 1.07 3.95
CA LEU A 202 -3.31 -0.18 3.45
C LEU A 202 -4.20 -0.70 2.32
N SER A 203 -3.58 -1.07 1.21
CA SER A 203 -4.21 -1.71 0.07
C SER A 203 -3.51 -3.04 -0.25
N ILE A 204 -4.29 -4.09 -0.46
CA ILE A 204 -3.78 -5.41 -0.87
C ILE A 204 -4.45 -5.80 -2.19
N ARG A 205 -3.63 -6.19 -3.16
CA ARG A 205 -4.02 -6.82 -4.42
C ARG A 205 -3.45 -8.23 -4.45
N LYS A 206 -4.26 -9.23 -4.80
CA LYS A 206 -3.85 -10.63 -4.97
C LYS A 206 -4.51 -11.21 -6.20
N GLU A 207 -3.73 -11.83 -7.07
CA GLU A 207 -4.20 -12.50 -8.28
C GLU A 207 -4.19 -14.03 -8.07
N PHE A 208 -5.03 -14.75 -8.81
CA PHE A 208 -4.95 -16.20 -8.97
C PHE A 208 -5.61 -16.64 -10.29
N ALA A 209 -5.16 -17.76 -10.85
CA ALA A 209 -5.73 -18.34 -12.07
C ALA A 209 -7.11 -18.96 -11.83
N ALA A 210 -8.04 -18.75 -12.76
CA ALA A 210 -9.42 -19.26 -12.68
C ALA A 210 -10.03 -19.44 -14.08
N GLU A 211 -10.99 -20.36 -14.22
CA GLU A 211 -11.75 -20.51 -15.46
C GLU A 211 -12.80 -19.41 -15.56
N VAL A 212 -12.50 -18.32 -16.26
CA VAL A 212 -13.40 -17.17 -16.44
C VAL A 212 -14.29 -17.39 -17.67
N PHE A 213 -15.61 -17.41 -17.45
CA PHE A 213 -16.64 -17.60 -18.49
C PHE A 213 -17.29 -16.28 -18.91
N GLU A 214 -17.49 -15.36 -17.97
CA GLU A 214 -18.05 -14.03 -18.20
C GLU A 214 -17.21 -13.03 -17.40
N GLU A 215 -16.61 -12.06 -18.09
CA GLU A 215 -15.75 -11.05 -17.47
C GLU A 215 -16.59 -9.99 -16.73
N GLY A 216 -16.14 -9.57 -15.55
CA GLY A 216 -16.83 -8.55 -14.79
C GLY A 216 -16.19 -8.25 -13.45
N GLU A 217 -16.78 -7.29 -12.74
CA GLU A 217 -16.28 -6.82 -11.45
C GLU A 217 -17.43 -6.60 -10.45
N VAL A 218 -17.17 -6.86 -9.17
CA VAL A 218 -18.17 -6.72 -8.10
C VAL A 218 -17.50 -6.53 -6.74
N CYS A 219 -18.13 -5.80 -5.81
CA CYS A 219 -17.66 -5.70 -4.42
C CYS A 219 -18.52 -6.55 -3.48
N VAL A 220 -17.88 -7.31 -2.59
CA VAL A 220 -18.54 -8.11 -1.54
C VAL A 220 -18.02 -7.76 -0.14
N PRO A 221 -18.86 -7.78 0.92
CA PRO A 221 -18.42 -7.53 2.29
C PRO A 221 -17.30 -8.49 2.71
N GLY A 222 -16.09 -7.97 2.90
CA GLY A 222 -14.85 -8.76 2.89
C GLY A 222 -14.76 -9.76 4.02
N LYS A 223 -15.18 -9.36 5.22
CA LYS A 223 -15.23 -10.25 6.38
C LYS A 223 -16.23 -11.41 6.19
N LEU A 224 -17.46 -11.11 5.75
CA LEU A 224 -18.50 -12.10 5.51
C LEU A 224 -18.06 -13.11 4.44
N PHE A 225 -17.46 -12.61 3.36
CA PHE A 225 -16.94 -13.43 2.28
C PHE A 225 -15.78 -14.32 2.75
N SER A 226 -14.83 -13.77 3.52
CA SER A 226 -13.71 -14.54 4.10
C SER A 226 -14.18 -15.63 5.06
N ASP A 227 -15.08 -15.30 5.99
CA ASP A 227 -15.63 -16.24 6.97
C ASP A 227 -16.42 -17.38 6.28
N PHE A 228 -17.09 -17.10 5.17
CA PHE A 228 -17.86 -18.07 4.39
C PHE A 228 -16.98 -18.96 3.49
N ILE A 229 -16.12 -18.37 2.66
CA ILE A 229 -15.22 -19.12 1.76
C ILE A 229 -14.23 -19.98 2.55
N GLY A 230 -13.81 -19.53 3.74
CA GLY A 230 -13.01 -20.33 4.70
C GLY A 230 -13.68 -21.60 5.24
N LYS A 231 -14.91 -21.92 4.81
CA LYS A 231 -15.60 -23.20 5.09
C LYS A 231 -15.77 -24.10 3.85
N LEU A 232 -15.31 -23.65 2.68
CA LEU A 232 -15.49 -24.31 1.39
C LEU A 232 -14.15 -24.61 0.70
N THR A 233 -13.09 -24.87 1.47
CA THR A 233 -11.73 -25.09 0.95
C THR A 233 -11.60 -26.34 0.08
N ASP A 234 -12.36 -27.40 0.41
CA ASP A 234 -12.14 -28.75 -0.10
C ASP A 234 -12.99 -29.06 -1.35
N MET A 235 -13.42 -28.02 -2.06
CA MET A 235 -14.37 -28.12 -3.17
C MET A 235 -14.12 -27.07 -4.25
N GLU A 236 -14.60 -27.36 -5.45
CA GLU A 236 -14.66 -26.41 -6.56
C GLU A 236 -15.86 -25.46 -6.38
N LEU A 237 -15.65 -24.17 -6.68
CA LEU A 237 -16.63 -23.12 -6.52
C LEU A 237 -16.92 -22.47 -7.87
N THR A 238 -18.21 -22.38 -8.23
CA THR A 238 -18.67 -21.52 -9.34
C THR A 238 -19.21 -20.22 -8.75
N LEU A 239 -18.57 -19.10 -9.06
CA LEU A 239 -19.00 -17.76 -8.62
C LEU A 239 -19.64 -17.03 -9.81
N LYS A 240 -20.82 -16.44 -9.61
CA LYS A 240 -21.52 -15.67 -10.65
C LYS A 240 -22.35 -14.54 -10.07
N THR A 241 -22.45 -13.41 -10.78
CA THR A 241 -23.37 -12.33 -10.38
C THR A 241 -24.80 -12.58 -10.86
N SER A 242 -25.77 -12.03 -10.12
CA SER A 242 -27.19 -12.17 -10.37
C SER A 242 -27.96 -10.97 -9.78
N GLU A 243 -29.28 -10.91 -9.97
CA GLU A 243 -30.16 -9.95 -9.28
C GLU A 243 -30.13 -10.09 -7.74
N ARG A 244 -29.63 -11.22 -7.20
CA ARG A 244 -29.49 -11.47 -5.76
C ARG A 244 -28.12 -11.07 -5.21
N GLY A 245 -27.22 -10.53 -6.04
CA GLY A 245 -25.82 -10.31 -5.73
C GLY A 245 -24.92 -11.43 -6.25
N LEU A 246 -23.83 -11.73 -5.54
CA LEU A 246 -22.88 -12.78 -5.90
C LEU A 246 -23.42 -14.14 -5.45
N GLU A 247 -23.84 -14.98 -6.39
CA GLU A 247 -24.15 -16.39 -6.13
C GLU A 247 -22.87 -17.22 -6.13
N ILE A 248 -22.72 -18.05 -5.09
CA ILE A 248 -21.59 -18.97 -4.90
C ILE A 248 -22.20 -20.38 -4.92
N CYS A 249 -21.97 -21.13 -6.00
CA CYS A 249 -22.44 -22.50 -6.15
C CYS A 249 -21.30 -23.49 -5.85
N TYR A 250 -21.62 -24.54 -5.10
CA TYR A 250 -20.65 -25.53 -4.62
C TYR A 250 -21.36 -26.87 -4.39
N SER A 251 -20.83 -27.95 -4.99
CA SER A 251 -21.54 -29.24 -5.06
C SER A 251 -23.00 -29.04 -5.56
N ASP A 252 -23.98 -29.69 -4.96
CA ASP A 252 -25.42 -29.50 -5.26
C ASP A 252 -26.06 -28.30 -4.51
N SER A 253 -25.25 -27.42 -3.93
CA SER A 253 -25.68 -26.31 -3.06
C SER A 253 -25.30 -24.94 -3.64
N GLY A 254 -25.91 -23.89 -3.09
CA GLY A 254 -25.52 -22.52 -3.40
C GLY A 254 -25.98 -21.51 -2.35
N SER A 255 -25.22 -20.43 -2.24
CA SER A 255 -25.53 -19.26 -1.42
C SER A 255 -25.52 -17.99 -2.27
N ALA A 256 -26.00 -16.88 -1.73
CA ALA A 256 -25.92 -15.57 -2.35
C ALA A 256 -25.48 -14.51 -1.32
N ILE A 257 -24.53 -13.66 -1.69
CA ILE A 257 -24.03 -12.54 -0.87
C ILE A 257 -24.43 -11.23 -1.54
N GLN A 258 -24.96 -10.29 -0.74
CA GLN A 258 -25.28 -8.94 -1.22
C GLN A 258 -24.00 -8.19 -1.60
N THR A 259 -24.07 -7.48 -2.73
CA THR A 259 -22.92 -6.85 -3.38
C THR A 259 -23.07 -5.34 -3.45
N LEU A 260 -21.95 -4.63 -3.47
CA LEU A 260 -21.90 -3.20 -3.83
C LEU A 260 -21.36 -3.03 -5.27
N PRO A 261 -21.70 -1.93 -5.96
CA PRO A 261 -21.16 -1.63 -7.29
C PRO A 261 -19.63 -1.48 -7.26
N ALA A 262 -18.96 -2.10 -8.22
CA ALA A 262 -17.50 -2.02 -8.34
C ALA A 262 -17.00 -0.59 -8.65
N GLU A 263 -17.83 0.23 -9.31
CA GLU A 263 -17.57 1.65 -9.62
C GLU A 263 -17.45 2.55 -8.37
N GLU A 264 -17.94 2.11 -7.20
CA GLU A 264 -17.78 2.84 -5.93
C GLU A 264 -16.43 2.56 -5.25
N PHE A 265 -15.71 1.52 -5.68
CA PHE A 265 -14.44 1.13 -5.07
C PHE A 265 -13.32 2.10 -5.51
N PRO A 266 -12.48 2.61 -4.58
CA PRO A 266 -11.45 3.59 -4.92
C PRO A 266 -10.38 3.00 -5.84
N GLU A 267 -9.90 3.81 -6.78
CA GLU A 267 -8.72 3.47 -7.58
C GLU A 267 -7.49 3.35 -6.66
N ILE A 268 -6.73 2.26 -6.81
CA ILE A 268 -5.47 2.03 -6.10
C ILE A 268 -4.33 2.32 -7.07
N ASP A 269 -3.47 3.27 -6.73
CA ASP A 269 -2.26 3.55 -7.50
C ASP A 269 -1.24 2.42 -7.30
N LEU A 270 -0.90 1.74 -8.40
CA LEU A 270 0.09 0.65 -8.48
C LEU A 270 1.34 1.07 -9.27
N THR A 271 1.56 2.37 -9.47
CA THR A 271 2.73 2.86 -10.19
C THR A 271 4.04 2.58 -9.44
N ILE A 272 5.07 2.20 -10.19
CA ILE A 272 6.37 1.83 -9.63
C ILE A 272 7.12 3.11 -9.23
N GLY A 273 7.47 3.21 -7.94
CA GLY A 273 8.12 4.38 -7.39
C GLY A 273 9.58 4.58 -7.80
N GLU A 274 9.99 5.85 -7.90
CA GLU A 274 11.36 6.28 -8.25
C GLU A 274 12.43 5.81 -7.25
N ASN A 275 12.08 5.70 -5.97
CA ASN A 275 13.01 5.27 -4.92
C ASN A 275 12.76 3.80 -4.59
N SER A 276 13.80 2.97 -4.58
CA SER A 276 13.67 1.57 -4.19
C SER A 276 14.92 1.03 -3.49
N PHE A 277 14.72 -0.06 -2.75
CA PHE A 277 15.78 -0.91 -2.25
C PHE A 277 15.39 -2.39 -2.35
N VAL A 278 16.39 -3.24 -2.52
CA VAL A 278 16.26 -4.69 -2.67
C VAL A 278 16.89 -5.39 -1.48
N MET A 279 16.21 -6.38 -0.93
CA MET A 279 16.67 -7.18 0.21
C MET A 279 16.38 -8.66 0.00
N LYS A 280 17.02 -9.54 0.78
CA LYS A 280 16.52 -10.90 0.98
C LYS A 280 15.23 -10.89 1.81
N SER A 281 14.24 -11.68 1.41
CA SER A 281 12.95 -11.86 2.09
C SER A 281 13.12 -12.30 3.55
N GLY A 282 14.07 -13.19 3.85
CA GLY A 282 14.39 -13.62 5.22
C GLY A 282 14.94 -12.49 6.08
N ALA A 283 15.84 -11.66 5.54
CA ALA A 283 16.37 -10.49 6.25
C ALA A 283 15.28 -9.44 6.54
N LEU A 284 14.40 -9.18 5.57
CA LEU A 284 13.27 -8.26 5.75
C LEU A 284 12.24 -8.80 6.77
N LYS A 285 11.93 -10.10 6.76
CA LYS A 285 11.10 -10.74 7.80
C LYS A 285 11.72 -10.59 9.19
N LYS A 286 13.03 -10.89 9.32
CA LYS A 286 13.77 -10.81 10.58
C LYS A 286 13.69 -9.40 11.17
N ILE A 287 14.14 -8.38 10.44
CA ILE A 287 14.16 -6.99 10.93
C ILE A 287 12.76 -6.43 11.25
N ILE A 288 11.72 -6.84 10.51
CA ILE A 288 10.32 -6.49 10.84
C ILE A 288 9.89 -7.13 12.16
N SER A 289 10.20 -8.42 12.37
CA SER A 289 9.85 -9.15 13.59
C SER A 289 10.60 -8.63 14.83
N GLU A 290 11.82 -8.13 14.65
CA GLU A 290 12.67 -7.54 15.68
C GLU A 290 12.23 -6.13 16.11
N THR A 291 11.50 -5.39 15.29
CA THR A 291 11.26 -3.95 15.54
C THR A 291 9.79 -3.61 15.77
N THR A 292 8.86 -4.16 14.99
CA THR A 292 7.45 -3.73 14.99
C THR A 292 6.74 -3.87 16.34
N PHE A 293 7.16 -4.78 17.22
CA PHE A 293 6.56 -4.95 18.53
C PHE A 293 6.81 -3.78 19.49
N CYS A 294 7.80 -2.92 19.21
CA CYS A 294 8.11 -1.69 19.96
C CYS A 294 7.29 -0.47 19.52
N CYS A 295 6.46 -0.55 18.47
CA CYS A 295 5.62 0.56 18.05
C CYS A 295 4.48 0.85 19.04
N ALA A 296 4.11 2.14 19.14
CA ALA A 296 2.98 2.60 19.92
C ALA A 296 1.66 1.96 19.44
N GLN A 297 0.74 1.71 20.38
CA GLN A 297 -0.55 1.09 20.09
C GLN A 297 -1.70 2.12 20.13
N ASP A 298 -1.55 3.18 20.92
CA ASP A 298 -2.50 4.28 21.04
C ASP A 298 -2.32 5.38 19.99
N ASP A 299 -3.37 6.17 19.78
CA ASP A 299 -3.43 7.23 18.77
C ASP A 299 -2.87 8.59 19.24
N SER A 300 -2.23 8.69 20.42
CA SER A 300 -1.72 9.99 20.91
C SER A 300 -0.59 10.56 20.06
N ARG A 301 0.23 9.67 19.47
CA ARG A 301 1.36 10.01 18.60
C ARG A 301 1.39 9.06 17.40
N PRO A 302 0.55 9.27 16.37
CA PRO A 302 0.38 8.32 15.26
C PRO A 302 1.68 7.93 14.54
N ILE A 303 2.65 8.84 14.47
CA ILE A 303 3.98 8.61 13.89
C ILE A 303 4.73 7.44 14.55
N LEU A 304 4.46 7.15 15.82
CA LEU A 304 5.05 6.04 16.59
C LEU A 304 4.35 4.70 16.38
N LYS A 305 3.22 4.67 15.67
CA LYS A 305 2.63 3.42 15.15
C LYS A 305 3.41 2.85 13.96
N GLY A 306 4.40 3.58 13.45
CA GLY A 306 5.31 3.14 12.41
C GLY A 306 6.73 2.90 12.91
N CYS A 307 7.51 2.23 12.07
CA CYS A 307 8.96 2.10 12.21
C CYS A 307 9.65 3.09 11.26
N LEU A 308 10.68 3.78 11.73
CA LEU A 308 11.59 4.53 10.87
C LEU A 308 12.51 3.55 10.14
N PHE A 309 12.40 3.50 8.82
CA PHE A 309 13.31 2.80 7.92
C PHE A 309 14.30 3.82 7.36
N ASP A 310 15.58 3.72 7.74
CA ASP A 310 16.67 4.53 7.23
C ASP A 310 17.58 3.64 6.38
N PHE A 311 17.37 3.65 5.06
CA PHE A 311 18.19 2.86 4.14
C PHE A 311 19.32 3.71 3.58
N LYS A 312 20.50 3.53 4.20
CA LYS A 312 21.79 4.00 3.69
C LYS A 312 22.53 2.79 3.15
N ASP A 313 23.74 2.48 3.61
CA ASP A 313 24.50 1.31 3.14
C ASP A 313 23.90 -0.01 3.66
N LYS A 314 23.38 0.01 4.89
CA LYS A 314 22.44 -0.99 5.42
C LYS A 314 21.05 -0.37 5.56
N LEU A 315 20.04 -1.22 5.72
CA LEU A 315 18.75 -0.79 6.26
C LEU A 315 18.87 -0.79 7.78
N GLU A 316 18.69 0.38 8.41
CA GLU A 316 18.44 0.46 9.84
C GLU A 316 16.94 0.68 10.08
N VAL A 317 16.36 -0.06 11.01
CA VAL A 317 14.96 0.11 11.42
C VAL A 317 14.90 0.48 12.90
N THR A 318 14.26 1.61 13.21
CA THR A 318 14.01 2.06 14.59
C THR A 318 12.51 2.10 14.88
N ALA A 319 12.08 1.52 15.99
CA ALA A 319 10.70 1.50 16.46
C ALA A 319 10.63 1.82 17.96
N LEU A 320 9.67 2.63 18.41
CA LEU A 320 9.56 3.03 19.81
C LEU A 320 8.14 3.47 20.19
N ASP A 321 7.76 3.28 21.45
CA ASP A 321 6.46 3.67 22.02
C ASP A 321 6.57 4.79 23.07
N GLY A 322 7.80 5.12 23.49
CA GLY A 322 8.11 6.08 24.55
C GLY A 322 8.47 5.44 25.90
N TYR A 323 8.30 4.13 26.06
CA TYR A 323 8.77 3.36 27.20
C TYR A 323 9.87 2.36 26.84
N ARG A 324 9.96 2.00 25.56
CA ARG A 324 11.02 1.17 24.97
C ARG A 324 11.32 1.60 23.54
N LEU A 325 12.45 1.13 23.03
CA LEU A 325 12.91 1.30 21.65
C LEU A 325 13.56 0.00 21.19
N ALA A 326 13.29 -0.41 19.95
CA ALA A 326 14.06 -1.40 19.20
C ALA A 326 14.81 -0.69 18.07
N LEU A 327 16.06 -1.09 17.85
CA LEU A 327 16.88 -0.76 16.70
C LEU A 327 17.48 -2.06 16.18
N SER A 328 17.36 -2.32 14.88
CA SER A 328 18.02 -3.45 14.21
C SER A 328 18.55 -3.01 12.85
N THR A 329 19.58 -3.69 12.34
CA THR A 329 20.14 -3.46 11.00
C THR A 329 20.11 -4.71 10.14
N ALA A 330 19.94 -4.53 8.82
CA ALA A 330 19.97 -5.62 7.85
C ALA A 330 20.65 -5.18 6.55
N GLU A 331 21.33 -6.12 5.90
CA GLU A 331 22.01 -5.88 4.62
C GLU A 331 21.04 -5.56 3.48
N ILE A 332 21.45 -4.63 2.62
CA ILE A 332 20.74 -4.26 1.38
C ILE A 332 21.49 -4.86 0.20
N VAL A 333 20.77 -5.49 -0.73
CA VAL A 333 21.34 -6.04 -1.97
C VAL A 333 21.62 -4.92 -2.97
N SER A 334 20.67 -4.00 -3.15
CA SER A 334 20.86 -2.79 -3.95
C SER A 334 19.88 -1.68 -3.55
N LYS A 335 20.22 -0.42 -3.84
CA LYS A 335 19.38 0.77 -3.57
C LYS A 335 19.43 1.73 -4.76
N SER A 336 18.34 2.46 -5.03
CA SER A 336 18.33 3.53 -6.03
C SER A 336 18.78 4.89 -5.47
N GLY A 337 18.90 5.01 -4.14
CA GLY A 337 19.28 6.22 -3.41
C GLY A 337 19.19 5.98 -1.90
N GLU A 338 19.41 7.03 -1.11
CA GLU A 338 19.29 6.99 0.35
C GLU A 338 18.06 7.77 0.82
N LYS A 339 17.31 7.22 1.77
CA LYS A 339 16.06 7.84 2.23
C LYS A 339 15.63 7.32 3.59
N GLN A 340 14.90 8.17 4.30
CA GLN A 340 14.13 7.80 5.49
C GLN A 340 12.64 7.69 5.14
N LEU A 341 12.01 6.60 5.55
CA LEU A 341 10.57 6.35 5.44
C LEU A 341 10.02 5.99 6.82
N ILE A 342 8.77 6.37 7.11
CA ILE A 342 8.11 5.96 8.36
C ILE A 342 6.95 5.03 7.99
N CYS A 343 7.22 3.73 8.10
CA CYS A 343 6.39 2.66 7.58
C CYS A 343 5.43 2.16 8.68
N PRO A 344 4.09 2.14 8.48
CA PRO A 344 3.16 1.65 9.50
C PRO A 344 3.44 0.19 9.90
N ALA A 345 3.46 -0.12 11.20
CA ALA A 345 3.81 -1.46 11.70
C ALA A 345 2.84 -2.55 11.22
N ARG A 346 1.56 -2.22 11.02
CA ARG A 346 0.56 -3.09 10.40
C ARG A 346 0.94 -3.47 8.97
N THR A 347 1.32 -2.50 8.15
CA THR A 347 1.78 -2.72 6.76
C THR A 347 3.00 -3.63 6.73
N LEU A 348 4.01 -3.35 7.58
CA LEU A 348 5.19 -4.19 7.70
C LEU A 348 4.84 -5.63 8.10
N THR A 349 3.88 -5.80 9.01
CA THR A 349 3.40 -7.14 9.42
C THR A 349 2.75 -7.90 8.26
N GLU A 350 1.94 -7.25 7.41
CA GLU A 350 1.37 -7.91 6.23
C GLU A 350 2.41 -8.17 5.13
N ILE A 351 3.40 -7.28 4.96
CA ILE A 351 4.57 -7.53 4.09
C ILE A 351 5.31 -8.79 4.54
N ALA A 352 5.66 -8.92 5.82
CA ALA A 352 6.37 -10.09 6.34
C ALA A 352 5.59 -11.41 6.15
N ARG A 353 4.24 -11.37 6.13
CA ARG A 353 3.37 -12.53 5.85
C ARG A 353 3.20 -12.83 4.35
N MET A 354 3.32 -11.83 3.49
CA MET A 354 3.25 -11.99 2.04
C MET A 354 4.48 -12.72 1.49
N LEU A 355 5.65 -12.45 2.07
CA LEU A 355 6.92 -12.91 1.54
C LEU A 355 7.10 -14.42 1.71
N GLU A 356 7.51 -15.08 0.63
CA GLU A 356 7.86 -16.50 0.59
C GLU A 356 9.39 -16.65 0.41
N GLY A 357 9.92 -17.82 0.72
CA GLY A 357 11.37 -18.06 0.81
C GLY A 357 12.10 -17.26 1.91
N GLU A 358 13.40 -17.52 2.04
CA GLU A 358 14.33 -16.74 2.87
C GLU A 358 15.39 -16.04 2.00
N ASP A 359 15.93 -16.75 1.00
CA ASP A 359 16.93 -16.24 0.07
C ASP A 359 16.38 -15.45 -1.14
N GLU A 360 15.05 -15.45 -1.34
CA GLU A 360 14.42 -14.71 -2.44
C GLU A 360 14.60 -13.20 -2.28
N GLU A 361 14.85 -12.49 -3.38
CA GLU A 361 14.97 -11.04 -3.38
C GLU A 361 13.60 -10.34 -3.49
N VAL A 362 13.36 -9.37 -2.63
CA VAL A 362 12.18 -8.49 -2.63
C VAL A 362 12.61 -7.05 -2.85
N THR A 363 11.90 -6.35 -3.75
CA THR A 363 12.08 -4.91 -3.96
C THR A 363 10.96 -4.13 -3.26
N LEU A 364 11.34 -3.13 -2.46
CA LEU A 364 10.42 -2.15 -1.87
C LEU A 364 10.56 -0.83 -2.63
N TYR A 365 9.45 -0.28 -3.10
CA TYR A 365 9.37 0.99 -3.82
C TYR A 365 8.75 2.08 -2.94
N SER A 366 9.13 3.34 -3.14
CA SER A 366 8.48 4.49 -2.50
C SER A 366 8.42 5.74 -3.40
N GLN A 367 7.24 6.35 -3.48
CA GLN A 367 6.95 7.57 -4.23
C GLN A 367 5.72 8.27 -3.62
N GLY A 368 5.65 9.60 -3.68
CA GLY A 368 4.44 10.35 -3.29
C GLY A 368 3.99 10.23 -1.82
N GLY A 369 4.81 9.68 -0.92
CA GLY A 369 4.38 9.34 0.45
C GLY A 369 3.68 7.97 0.56
N MET A 370 3.76 7.14 -0.48
CA MET A 370 3.35 5.75 -0.49
C MET A 370 4.57 4.82 -0.54
N MET A 371 4.41 3.59 -0.08
CA MET A 371 5.30 2.46 -0.35
C MET A 371 4.55 1.36 -1.09
N MET A 372 5.25 0.61 -1.93
CA MET A 372 4.73 -0.57 -2.63
C MET A 372 5.72 -1.72 -2.53
N VAL A 373 5.21 -2.94 -2.30
CA VAL A 373 5.98 -4.18 -2.33
C VAL A 373 5.18 -5.22 -3.11
N SER A 374 5.83 -5.91 -4.05
CA SER A 374 5.22 -7.00 -4.81
C SER A 374 6.04 -8.27 -4.65
N SER A 375 5.37 -9.41 -4.48
CA SER A 375 5.99 -10.74 -4.41
C SER A 375 5.02 -11.74 -5.02
N GLY A 376 5.47 -12.47 -6.04
CA GLY A 376 4.64 -13.39 -6.82
C GLY A 376 3.41 -12.69 -7.41
N ASP A 377 2.23 -13.17 -6.99
CA ASP A 377 0.90 -12.74 -7.39
C ASP A 377 0.25 -11.75 -6.40
N MET A 378 1.00 -11.25 -5.43
CA MET A 378 0.52 -10.34 -4.38
C MET A 378 1.27 -9.01 -4.41
N THR A 379 0.52 -7.92 -4.25
CA THR A 379 1.05 -6.55 -4.13
C THR A 379 0.42 -5.84 -2.95
N ILE A 380 1.26 -5.26 -2.10
CA ILE A 380 0.88 -4.41 -0.99
C ILE A 380 1.26 -2.97 -1.33
N VAL A 381 0.30 -2.05 -1.20
CA VAL A 381 0.53 -0.60 -1.26
C VAL A 381 0.10 0.00 0.08
N SER A 382 0.87 0.95 0.60
CA SER A 382 0.50 1.61 1.85
C SER A 382 0.97 3.05 1.91
N ARG A 383 0.17 3.88 2.58
CA ARG A 383 0.54 5.25 2.95
C ARG A 383 1.61 5.23 4.05
N LEU A 384 2.63 6.07 3.89
CA LEU A 384 3.66 6.32 4.89
C LEU A 384 3.24 7.43 5.85
N TYR A 385 3.75 7.42 7.08
CA TYR A 385 3.59 8.55 7.98
C TYR A 385 4.54 9.70 7.58
N THR A 386 4.07 10.93 7.75
CA THR A 386 4.83 12.15 7.47
C THR A 386 5.08 12.92 8.76
N GLY A 387 6.33 13.30 9.01
CA GLY A 387 6.73 14.11 10.17
C GLY A 387 8.12 13.72 10.68
N ASP A 388 8.56 14.37 11.75
CA ASP A 388 9.85 14.09 12.40
C ASP A 388 9.75 12.88 13.33
N PHE A 389 10.57 11.85 13.08
CA PHE A 389 10.73 10.73 14.02
C PHE A 389 11.74 11.08 15.13
N ILE A 390 11.65 10.42 16.29
CA ILE A 390 12.58 10.68 17.41
C ILE A 390 13.98 10.17 17.06
N LYS A 391 14.98 11.03 17.22
CA LYS A 391 16.39 10.72 16.93
C LYS A 391 16.94 9.72 17.96
N LYS A 392 17.47 8.59 17.48
CA LYS A 392 18.05 7.52 18.34
C LYS A 392 19.19 8.06 19.22
N GLU A 393 19.97 9.01 18.72
CA GLU A 393 21.12 9.62 19.40
C GLU A 393 20.71 10.45 20.63
N SER A 394 19.44 10.89 20.72
CA SER A 394 18.94 11.58 21.92
C SER A 394 18.36 10.65 22.98
N VAL A 395 18.31 9.34 22.73
CA VAL A 395 17.63 8.35 23.59
C VAL A 395 18.56 7.23 24.05
N ILE A 396 19.42 6.72 23.16
CA ILE A 396 20.32 5.58 23.46
C ILE A 396 21.58 6.08 24.20
N PRO A 397 21.87 5.60 25.42
CA PRO A 397 23.12 5.91 26.11
C PRO A 397 24.34 5.31 25.39
N THR A 398 25.45 6.03 25.38
CA THR A 398 26.72 5.62 24.72
C THR A 398 27.78 5.08 25.68
N SER A 399 27.50 5.08 26.98
CA SER A 399 28.36 4.53 28.03
C SER A 399 27.50 3.91 29.12
N PHE A 400 28.05 2.95 29.86
CA PHE A 400 27.35 2.17 30.88
C PHE A 400 28.22 2.00 32.13
N THR A 401 27.58 1.87 33.30
CA THR A 401 28.26 1.75 34.60
C THR A 401 28.17 0.37 35.23
N THR A 402 27.24 -0.46 34.74
CA THR A 402 27.05 -1.86 35.13
C THR A 402 26.65 -2.66 33.91
N GLU A 403 27.23 -3.85 33.73
CA GLU A 403 26.87 -4.80 32.68
C GLU A 403 26.56 -6.17 33.27
N LEU A 404 25.55 -6.84 32.70
CA LEU A 404 25.08 -8.16 33.08
C LEU A 404 25.06 -9.05 31.83
N THR A 405 25.85 -10.11 31.80
CA THR A 405 25.79 -11.13 30.74
C THR A 405 25.27 -12.45 31.29
N VAL A 406 24.19 -12.98 30.70
CA VAL A 406 23.42 -14.11 31.22
C VAL A 406 22.87 -14.97 30.08
N GLY A 407 22.57 -16.25 30.37
CA GLY A 407 21.91 -17.15 29.42
C GLY A 407 20.51 -16.67 29.05
N LYS A 408 20.27 -16.43 27.76
CA LYS A 408 19.02 -15.87 27.22
C LYS A 408 17.81 -16.71 27.60
N ALA A 409 17.91 -18.03 27.37
CA ALA A 409 16.81 -18.97 27.62
C ALA A 409 16.43 -19.04 29.12
N GLU A 410 17.42 -19.02 30.01
CA GLU A 410 17.20 -19.03 31.46
C GLU A 410 16.53 -17.73 31.93
N LEU A 411 17.04 -16.57 31.49
CA LEU A 411 16.47 -15.27 31.82
C LEU A 411 15.05 -15.12 31.28
N LEU A 412 14.82 -15.46 30.00
CA LEU A 412 13.49 -15.39 29.38
C LEU A 412 12.50 -16.28 30.13
N ALA A 413 12.83 -17.54 30.41
CA ALA A 413 11.94 -18.45 31.10
C ALA A 413 11.64 -18.00 32.54
N SER A 414 12.61 -17.37 33.22
CA SER A 414 12.41 -16.78 34.55
C SER A 414 11.49 -15.56 34.52
N VAL A 415 11.69 -14.65 33.57
CA VAL A 415 10.84 -13.47 33.35
C VAL A 415 9.42 -13.88 32.94
N GLU A 416 9.26 -14.93 32.13
CA GLU A 416 7.94 -15.45 31.76
C GLU A 416 7.20 -16.08 32.94
N ARG A 417 7.89 -16.80 33.84
CA ARG A 417 7.30 -17.29 35.09
C ARG A 417 6.90 -16.14 36.02
N ALA A 418 7.78 -15.14 36.20
CA ALA A 418 7.47 -13.93 36.95
C ALA A 418 6.25 -13.18 36.37
N ALA A 419 6.13 -13.13 35.04
CA ALA A 419 5.02 -12.50 34.31
C ALA A 419 3.68 -13.25 34.42
N ILE A 420 3.63 -14.48 34.95
CA ILE A 420 2.38 -15.21 35.18
C ILE A 420 1.70 -14.73 36.47
N LEU A 421 2.44 -14.52 37.56
CA LEU A 421 1.85 -14.16 38.86
C LEU A 421 1.34 -12.71 38.89
N ILE A 422 2.10 -11.78 38.29
CA ILE A 422 1.76 -10.35 38.21
C ILE A 422 0.64 -10.03 37.19
N ARG A 423 -0.01 -11.02 36.57
CA ARG A 423 -1.06 -10.79 35.56
C ARG A 423 -2.24 -10.05 36.18
N GLY A 424 -2.53 -8.87 35.64
CA GLY A 424 -3.60 -8.00 36.11
C GLY A 424 -3.11 -6.88 37.03
N ASP A 425 -1.86 -6.94 37.52
CA ASP A 425 -1.24 -5.81 38.21
C ASP A 425 -1.10 -4.63 37.25
N LYS A 426 -1.34 -3.42 37.77
CA LYS A 426 -1.39 -2.18 36.98
C LYS A 426 -0.15 -1.96 36.09
N ASN A 427 1.03 -2.41 36.53
CA ASN A 427 2.31 -2.14 35.88
C ASN A 427 3.04 -3.40 35.38
N ASN A 428 2.57 -4.62 35.70
CA ASN A 428 3.21 -5.91 35.38
C ASN A 428 4.76 -5.89 35.58
N LEU A 429 5.22 -5.58 36.79
CA LEU A 429 6.65 -5.34 37.07
C LEU A 429 7.45 -6.62 37.34
N VAL A 430 8.62 -6.71 36.71
CA VAL A 430 9.72 -7.62 37.10
C VAL A 430 10.91 -6.81 37.58
N THR A 431 11.62 -7.33 38.58
CA THR A 431 12.82 -6.73 39.17
C THR A 431 14.01 -7.64 38.91
N LEU A 432 15.14 -7.03 38.53
CA LEU A 432 16.44 -7.68 38.49
C LEU A 432 17.29 -7.10 39.63
N GLU A 433 17.74 -7.97 40.54
CA GLU A 433 18.78 -7.68 41.51
C GLU A 433 20.10 -8.24 40.96
N ILE A 434 21.00 -7.36 40.54
CA ILE A 434 22.27 -7.69 39.89
C ILE A 434 23.38 -7.53 40.93
N GLY A 435 24.21 -8.56 41.12
CA GLY A 435 25.37 -8.47 41.99
C GLY A 435 26.17 -9.77 42.10
N GLY A 436 27.49 -9.65 42.34
CA GLY A 436 28.39 -10.80 42.37
C GLY A 436 28.40 -11.59 41.05
N SER A 437 28.22 -12.91 41.13
CA SER A 437 28.18 -13.82 39.96
C SER A 437 26.76 -14.28 39.61
N ALA A 438 25.75 -13.45 39.87
CA ALA A 438 24.36 -13.82 39.68
C ALA A 438 23.46 -12.62 39.35
N VAL A 439 22.29 -12.94 38.81
CA VAL A 439 21.13 -12.04 38.79
C VAL A 439 19.94 -12.75 39.42
N ARG A 440 19.22 -12.05 40.31
CA ARG A 440 18.00 -12.54 40.91
C ARG A 440 16.79 -11.85 40.27
N VAL A 441 15.95 -12.66 39.64
CA VAL A 441 14.69 -12.25 38.99
C VAL A 441 13.59 -12.34 40.05
N PHE A 442 12.95 -11.21 40.33
CA PHE A 442 11.97 -11.06 41.39
C PHE A 442 10.67 -10.42 40.89
N SER A 443 9.53 -10.96 41.34
CA SER A 443 8.23 -10.31 41.21
C SER A 443 7.35 -10.63 42.42
N ASN A 444 6.44 -9.72 42.77
CA ASN A 444 5.56 -9.86 43.92
C ASN A 444 4.21 -9.19 43.65
N SER A 445 3.12 -9.91 43.87
CA SER A 445 1.73 -9.53 43.61
C SER A 445 0.81 -10.10 44.68
N GLU A 446 -0.48 -9.71 44.68
CA GLU A 446 -1.50 -10.35 45.54
C GLU A 446 -1.71 -11.84 45.21
N ASN A 447 -1.39 -12.26 43.97
CA ASN A 447 -1.51 -13.65 43.51
C ASN A 447 -0.30 -14.52 43.90
N GLY A 448 0.77 -13.94 44.45
CA GLY A 448 2.00 -14.62 44.82
C GLY A 448 3.28 -13.95 44.30
N ASN A 449 4.41 -14.61 44.51
CA ASN A 449 5.75 -14.08 44.24
C ASN A 449 6.65 -15.09 43.50
N VAL A 450 7.56 -14.57 42.67
CA VAL A 450 8.68 -15.31 42.08
C VAL A 450 9.98 -14.72 42.61
N ALA A 451 10.95 -15.57 42.95
CA ALA A 451 12.30 -15.17 43.33
C ALA A 451 13.28 -16.26 42.89
N GLU A 452 13.87 -16.08 41.70
CA GLU A 452 14.77 -17.05 41.08
C GLU A 452 16.16 -16.44 40.90
N THR A 453 17.22 -17.21 41.15
CA THR A 453 18.61 -16.76 40.97
C THR A 453 19.24 -17.50 39.81
N LEU A 454 19.77 -16.75 38.85
CA LEU A 454 20.44 -17.25 37.65
C LEU A 454 21.94 -16.94 37.74
N LEU A 455 22.77 -17.83 37.20
CA LEU A 455 24.21 -17.58 37.09
C LEU A 455 24.48 -16.54 36.00
N ALA A 456 25.31 -15.55 36.30
CA ALA A 456 25.61 -14.48 35.37
C ALA A 456 27.01 -13.90 35.60
N GLU A 457 27.59 -13.34 34.55
CA GLU A 457 28.76 -12.46 34.64
C GLU A 457 28.27 -11.04 34.87
N THR A 458 28.75 -10.40 35.93
CA THR A 458 28.49 -8.97 36.19
C THR A 458 29.79 -8.17 36.17
N GLN A 459 29.69 -6.94 35.69
CA GLN A 459 30.76 -5.95 35.75
C GLN A 459 30.18 -4.62 36.25
N GLY A 460 30.94 -3.85 37.01
CA GLY A 460 30.49 -2.56 37.54
C GLY A 460 29.94 -2.65 38.96
N LYS A 461 28.76 -2.06 39.20
CA LYS A 461 28.14 -1.95 40.53
C LYS A 461 26.90 -2.82 40.66
N ASP A 462 26.71 -3.38 41.85
CA ASP A 462 25.44 -4.01 42.25
C ASP A 462 24.27 -3.04 42.03
N LEU A 463 23.16 -3.57 41.50
CA LEU A 463 22.05 -2.75 41.03
C LEU A 463 20.71 -3.50 41.14
N THR A 464 19.71 -2.86 41.74
CA THR A 464 18.31 -3.31 41.68
C THR A 464 17.55 -2.42 40.69
N VAL A 465 16.94 -3.02 39.67
CA VAL A 465 16.21 -2.31 38.61
C VAL A 465 14.89 -3.00 38.31
N SER A 466 13.82 -2.24 38.18
CA SER A 466 12.46 -2.77 37.92
C SER A 466 11.88 -2.22 36.63
N MET A 467 11.16 -3.05 35.88
CA MET A 467 10.66 -2.74 34.54
C MET A 467 9.38 -3.52 34.24
N ASN A 468 8.69 -3.19 33.15
CA ASN A 468 7.58 -4.02 32.68
C ASN A 468 8.10 -5.36 32.14
N ALA A 469 7.59 -6.47 32.67
CA ALA A 469 8.04 -7.82 32.33
C ALA A 469 7.83 -8.17 30.84
N LYS A 470 6.77 -7.63 30.21
CA LYS A 470 6.53 -7.82 28.78
C LYS A 470 7.61 -7.18 27.93
N PHE A 471 8.12 -6.00 28.32
CA PHE A 471 9.15 -5.30 27.52
C PHE A 471 10.47 -6.08 27.52
N LEU A 472 10.89 -6.60 28.67
CA LEU A 472 12.06 -7.45 28.77
C LEU A 472 11.86 -8.79 28.03
N ALA A 473 10.71 -9.44 28.20
CA ALA A 473 10.43 -10.71 27.52
C ALA A 473 10.32 -10.56 25.98
N ASP A 474 9.72 -9.47 25.48
CA ASP A 474 9.66 -9.21 24.04
C ASP A 474 11.07 -8.98 23.45
N ALA A 475 11.91 -8.17 24.11
CA ALA A 475 13.31 -7.96 23.72
C ALA A 475 14.13 -9.27 23.72
N LEU A 476 13.99 -10.11 24.75
CA LEU A 476 14.69 -11.39 24.85
C LEU A 476 14.25 -12.41 23.79
N ARG A 477 12.99 -12.37 23.32
CA ARG A 477 12.52 -13.23 22.22
C ARG A 477 13.02 -12.79 20.85
N ALA A 478 13.36 -11.52 20.70
CA ALA A 478 13.85 -10.94 19.46
C ALA A 478 15.39 -10.97 19.32
N LEU A 479 16.09 -11.49 20.32
CA LEU A 479 17.53 -11.76 20.29
C LEU A 479 17.77 -13.24 19.98
N ASP A 480 18.74 -13.55 19.12
CA ASP A 480 18.98 -14.90 18.59
C ASP A 480 20.16 -15.65 19.22
N GLU A 481 21.13 -14.98 19.87
CA GLU A 481 22.24 -15.66 20.57
C GLU A 481 21.84 -16.37 21.88
N ASP A 482 22.62 -17.36 22.31
CA ASP A 482 22.41 -18.09 23.58
C ASP A 482 22.64 -17.22 24.83
N ARG A 483 23.42 -16.14 24.70
CA ARG A 483 23.75 -15.19 25.78
C ARG A 483 23.38 -13.78 25.35
N VAL A 484 22.93 -13.00 26.31
CA VAL A 484 22.58 -11.59 26.13
C VAL A 484 23.32 -10.74 27.15
N THR A 485 23.66 -9.51 26.75
CA THR A 485 24.23 -8.50 27.64
C THR A 485 23.21 -7.39 27.85
N ALA A 486 22.96 -7.06 29.12
CA ALA A 486 22.18 -5.90 29.52
C ALA A 486 23.09 -4.86 30.20
N SER A 487 23.06 -3.62 29.73
CA SER A 487 23.98 -2.56 30.16
C SER A 487 23.22 -1.35 30.72
N PHE A 488 23.60 -0.91 31.93
CA PHE A 488 22.80 -0.04 32.80
C PHE A 488 23.55 1.22 33.23
N ASN A 489 22.79 2.27 33.58
CA ASN A 489 23.27 3.54 34.13
C ASN A 489 22.60 3.91 35.47
N GLY A 490 22.21 2.90 36.25
CA GLY A 490 21.49 3.06 37.53
C GLY A 490 20.01 2.67 37.46
N PRO A 491 19.28 2.72 38.60
CA PRO A 491 18.02 1.99 38.81
C PRO A 491 16.80 2.61 38.11
N VAL A 492 16.94 3.84 37.63
CA VAL A 492 15.88 4.65 37.01
C VAL A 492 16.29 5.22 35.65
N SER A 493 17.47 4.84 35.18
CA SER A 493 18.06 5.28 33.90
C SER A 493 17.69 4.29 32.80
N PRO A 494 17.48 4.72 31.54
CA PRO A 494 17.34 3.79 30.43
C PRO A 494 18.50 2.80 30.40
N PHE A 495 18.20 1.53 30.14
CA PHE A 495 19.19 0.47 29.95
C PHE A 495 18.94 -0.21 28.60
N ILE A 496 19.97 -0.86 28.06
CA ILE A 496 19.88 -1.61 26.80
C ILE A 496 20.04 -3.11 27.06
N VAL A 497 19.47 -3.92 26.17
CA VAL A 497 19.67 -5.37 26.05
C VAL A 497 20.07 -5.68 24.62
N GLN A 498 21.12 -6.48 24.45
CA GLN A 498 21.65 -6.90 23.15
C GLN A 498 22.09 -8.37 23.20
N ASN A 499 22.33 -8.96 22.03
CA ASN A 499 23.15 -10.17 21.89
C ASN A 499 24.52 -9.94 22.56
N ALA A 500 25.20 -11.00 23.01
CA ALA A 500 26.48 -10.87 23.70
C ALA A 500 27.63 -10.54 22.72
N GLY A 501 27.67 -11.22 21.57
CA GLY A 501 28.62 -11.02 20.49
C GLY A 501 28.17 -9.96 19.50
N ASP A 502 27.14 -10.27 18.70
CA ASP A 502 26.55 -9.36 17.73
C ASP A 502 25.89 -8.15 18.41
N LYS A 503 25.99 -6.97 17.79
CA LYS A 503 25.43 -5.70 18.27
C LYS A 503 24.57 -5.01 17.22
N GLU A 504 24.24 -5.66 16.10
CA GLU A 504 23.34 -5.14 15.06
C GLU A 504 21.90 -4.92 15.58
N SER A 505 21.47 -5.66 16.60
CA SER A 505 20.21 -5.44 17.32
C SER A 505 20.40 -4.83 18.71
N LEU A 506 19.55 -3.87 19.07
CA LEU A 506 19.54 -3.15 20.35
C LEU A 506 18.11 -2.88 20.84
N TYR A 507 17.85 -3.26 22.10
CA TYR A 507 16.57 -3.02 22.77
C TYR A 507 16.76 -2.14 23.99
N LEU A 508 16.24 -0.91 23.96
CA LEU A 508 16.26 0.00 25.09
C LEU A 508 14.94 -0.09 25.86
N ILE A 509 15.01 -0.13 27.20
CA ILE A 509 13.85 -0.21 28.09
C ILE A 509 13.98 0.88 29.17
N LEU A 510 12.89 1.60 29.45
CA LEU A 510 12.79 2.49 30.61
C LEU A 510 12.44 1.69 31.88
N PRO A 511 13.24 1.78 32.95
CA PRO A 511 12.82 1.29 34.26
C PRO A 511 11.64 2.07 34.83
N VAL A 512 10.94 1.43 35.75
CA VAL A 512 9.90 2.04 36.57
C VAL A 512 10.50 2.41 37.93
N ARG A 513 10.21 3.61 38.42
CA ARG A 513 10.54 3.99 39.79
C ARG A 513 9.67 3.19 40.75
N ASN A 514 10.29 2.27 41.49
CA ASN A 514 9.65 1.72 42.67
C ASN A 514 9.49 2.85 43.71
N ALA A 515 8.29 2.99 44.25
CA ALA A 515 8.14 3.66 45.54
C ALA A 515 8.79 2.75 46.59
N GLN A 516 9.83 3.25 47.26
CA GLN A 516 10.42 2.62 48.44
C GLN A 516 9.51 2.83 49.65
#